data_AF-A0A951F417-F1
#
_entry.id   AF-A0A951F417-F1
#
_cell.length_a   1.000
_cell.length_b   1.000
_cell.length_c   1.000
_cell.angle_alpha   90.00
_cell.angle_beta   90.00
_cell.angle_gamma   90.00
#
_symmetry.space_group_name_H-M   'P 1'
#
loop_
_entity.id
_entity.type
_entity.pdbx_description
1 polymer ?
#
loop_
_entity_poly.entity_id
_entity_poly.type
_entity_poly.pdbx_seq_one_letter_code
_entity_poly.pdbx_strand_id
1 'polypeptide(L)'
;MRKPHRRAALLTASLFAAAVLTGCAAHVGVGYSVYDPYYADYHVWDQPEIGYYNQWVVETHRPHRDYRKLSRGDQRAYWQWRHGHGAHGEHR
;
A
#
# COMPACT_ATOMS: atom_id res chain seq x y z
N MET A 1 9.56 -3.36 73.85
CA MET A 1 9.47 -2.10 73.07
C MET A 1 9.50 -2.45 71.58
N ARG A 2 8.34 -2.41 70.88
CA ARG A 2 8.22 -2.76 69.45
C ARG A 2 8.47 -1.49 68.61
N LYS A 3 9.51 -1.47 67.78
CA LYS A 3 9.74 -0.41 66.79
C LYS A 3 9.23 -0.86 65.42
N PRO A 4 8.26 -0.16 64.83
CA PRO A 4 7.83 -0.40 63.47
C PRO A 4 8.52 0.54 62.49
N HIS A 5 8.35 0.20 61.21
CA HIS A 5 8.46 1.05 60.03
C HIS A 5 9.82 1.10 59.32
N ARG A 6 9.88 1.05 57.99
CA ARG A 6 8.90 0.82 56.91
C ARG A 6 9.78 0.41 55.72
N ARG A 7 9.50 -0.75 55.11
CA ARG A 7 10.06 -1.09 53.80
C ARG A 7 9.42 -0.13 52.78
N ALA A 8 10.08 0.99 52.49
CA ALA A 8 9.68 1.87 51.40
C ALA A 8 10.60 1.54 50.22
N ALA A 9 10.22 0.48 49.51
CA ALA A 9 10.83 0.10 48.25
C ALA A 9 10.66 1.24 47.26
N LEU A 10 11.80 1.62 46.67
CA LEU A 10 12.05 2.49 45.53
C LEU A 10 10.84 2.60 44.58
N LEU A 11 10.17 3.76 44.60
CA LEU A 11 9.13 4.11 43.64
C LEU A 11 9.76 4.62 42.33
N THR A 12 9.65 3.77 41.30
CA THR A 12 9.20 4.12 39.94
C THR A 12 9.73 5.42 39.32
N ALA A 13 10.79 5.32 38.54
CA ALA A 13 11.10 6.32 37.53
C ALA A 13 11.81 5.65 36.35
N SER A 14 11.06 5.36 35.28
CA SER A 14 11.50 5.41 33.86
C SER A 14 10.63 4.54 32.95
N LEU A 15 9.37 4.92 32.72
CA LEU A 15 8.68 4.55 31.47
C LEU A 15 9.08 5.57 30.40
N PHE A 16 10.32 5.47 29.91
CA PHE A 16 10.76 6.22 28.74
C PHE A 16 10.10 5.62 27.50
N ALA A 17 9.12 6.36 27.00
CA ALA A 17 8.76 6.53 25.59
C ALA A 17 9.21 5.43 24.61
N ALA A 18 8.36 4.42 24.40
CA ALA A 18 8.31 3.70 23.12
C ALA A 18 7.26 4.36 22.22
N ALA A 19 7.41 5.66 21.97
CA ALA A 19 6.59 6.42 21.04
C ALA A 19 7.41 6.75 19.78
N VAL A 20 8.00 5.75 19.13
CA VAL A 20 8.55 5.90 17.76
C VAL A 20 8.47 4.54 17.05
N LEU A 21 7.26 4.15 16.65
CA LEU A 21 7.06 3.21 15.55
C LEU A 21 6.07 3.81 14.55
N THR A 22 6.32 5.05 14.12
CA THR A 22 5.75 5.59 12.88
C THR A 22 6.68 5.19 11.73
N GLY A 23 6.93 3.90 11.58
CA GLY A 23 7.81 3.33 10.57
C GLY A 23 7.00 2.43 9.66
N CYS A 24 6.83 2.88 8.41
CA CYS A 24 6.00 2.29 7.37
C CYS A 24 4.52 2.25 7.76
N ALA A 25 3.74 3.17 7.20
CA ALA A 25 2.33 2.88 6.99
C ALA A 25 2.28 1.56 6.21
N ALA A 26 2.04 0.45 6.90
CA ALA A 26 1.51 -0.73 6.27
C ALA A 26 0.17 -0.25 5.72
N HIS A 27 0.18 0.21 4.47
CA HIS A 27 -1.03 0.40 3.70
C HIS A 27 -1.63 -1.00 3.67
N VAL A 28 -2.52 -1.29 4.62
CA VAL A 28 -3.46 -2.40 4.51
C VAL A 28 -4.36 -1.95 3.38
N GLY A 29 -3.85 -2.11 2.15
CA GLY A 29 -4.48 -1.66 0.93
C GLY A 29 -5.76 -2.46 0.80
N VAL A 30 -6.89 -1.82 1.05
CA VAL A 30 -8.20 -2.38 0.72
C VAL A 30 -8.32 -2.32 -0.80
N GLY A 31 -7.63 -3.25 -1.46
CA GLY A 31 -7.68 -3.48 -2.91
C GLY A 31 -8.34 -4.82 -3.22
N TYR A 32 -8.67 -5.05 -4.48
CA TYR A 32 -9.15 -6.36 -4.96
C TYR A 32 -8.17 -6.95 -5.97
N SER A 33 -8.04 -8.27 -5.99
CA SER A 33 -7.20 -8.94 -6.97
C SER A 33 -7.85 -8.94 -8.35
N VAL A 34 -7.05 -8.61 -9.36
CA VAL A 34 -7.39 -8.67 -10.77
C VAL A 34 -6.46 -9.68 -11.44
N TYR A 35 -7.05 -10.62 -12.16
CA TYR A 35 -6.29 -11.58 -12.95
C TYR A 35 -6.03 -11.01 -14.35
N ASP A 36 -4.76 -10.94 -14.75
CA ASP A 36 -4.37 -10.65 -16.13
C ASP A 36 -4.14 -11.97 -16.89
N PRO A 37 -5.08 -12.39 -17.75
CA PRO A 37 -4.97 -13.64 -18.47
C PRO A 37 -3.88 -13.63 -19.55
N TYR A 38 -3.34 -12.46 -19.93
CA TYR A 38 -2.35 -12.35 -21.00
C TYR A 38 -0.92 -12.57 -20.51
N TYR A 39 -0.64 -12.27 -19.25
CA TYR A 39 0.65 -12.48 -18.59
C TYR A 39 0.58 -13.54 -17.49
N ALA A 40 -0.63 -14.07 -17.22
CA ALA A 40 -0.90 -15.12 -16.26
C ALA A 40 -0.51 -14.76 -14.81
N ASP A 41 -0.66 -13.49 -14.46
CA ASP A 41 -0.37 -12.94 -13.14
C ASP A 41 -1.59 -12.27 -12.50
N TYR A 42 -1.49 -12.07 -11.19
CA TYR A 42 -2.49 -11.38 -10.39
C TYR A 42 -1.94 -10.04 -9.94
N HIS A 43 -2.71 -8.99 -10.18
CA HIS A 43 -2.42 -7.64 -9.73
C HIS A 43 -3.38 -7.24 -8.61
N VAL A 44 -2.90 -6.47 -7.65
CA VAL A 44 -3.76 -5.86 -6.64
C VAL A 44 -4.23 -4.51 -7.18
N TRP A 45 -5.54 -4.35 -7.29
CA TRP A 45 -6.13 -3.06 -7.63
C TRP A 45 -6.25 -2.19 -6.38
N ASP A 46 -5.18 -1.45 -6.07
CA ASP A 46 -5.04 -0.58 -4.92
C ASP A 46 -4.73 0.88 -5.32
N GLN A 47 -4.31 1.71 -4.36
CA GLN A 47 -4.03 3.13 -4.61
C GLN A 47 -2.87 3.36 -5.60
N PRO A 48 -1.71 2.67 -5.47
CA PRO A 48 -0.70 2.65 -6.53
C PRO A 48 -1.27 2.31 -7.91
N GLU A 49 -2.06 1.24 -8.00
CA GLU A 49 -2.62 0.78 -9.28
C GLU A 49 -3.56 1.81 -9.92
N ILE A 50 -4.37 2.49 -9.11
CA ILE A 50 -5.21 3.61 -9.56
C ILE A 50 -4.36 4.75 -10.13
N GLY A 51 -3.20 5.03 -9.54
CA GLY A 51 -2.25 6.03 -10.05
C GLY A 51 -1.76 5.69 -11.45
N TYR A 52 -1.30 4.46 -11.65
CA TYR A 52 -0.89 3.96 -12.97
C TYR A 52 -2.03 3.96 -13.98
N TYR A 53 -3.24 3.56 -13.56
CA TYR A 53 -4.43 3.62 -14.41
C TYR A 53 -4.73 5.04 -14.88
N ASN A 54 -4.68 6.02 -13.98
CA ASN A 54 -4.89 7.42 -14.34
C ASN A 54 -3.85 7.94 -15.32
N GLN A 55 -2.58 7.57 -15.13
CA GLN A 55 -1.50 7.94 -16.04
C GLN A 55 -1.75 7.36 -17.45
N TRP A 56 -2.09 6.07 -17.54
CA TRP A 56 -2.45 5.44 -18.81
C TRP A 56 -3.62 6.14 -19.52
N VAL A 57 -4.67 6.50 -18.78
CA VAL A 57 -5.83 7.23 -19.33
C VAL A 57 -5.40 8.56 -19.95
N VAL A 58 -4.54 9.32 -19.27
CA VAL A 58 -4.04 10.61 -19.74
C VAL A 58 -3.13 10.43 -20.97
N GLU A 59 -2.13 9.55 -20.90
CA GLU A 59 -1.18 9.34 -22.00
C GLU A 59 -1.86 8.85 -23.28
N THR A 60 -2.86 7.98 -23.13
CA THR A 60 -3.60 7.42 -24.27
C THR A 60 -4.79 8.28 -24.71
N HIS A 61 -4.99 9.45 -24.07
CA HIS A 61 -6.08 10.38 -24.36
C HIS A 61 -7.47 9.71 -24.33
N ARG A 62 -7.65 8.76 -23.41
CA ARG A 62 -8.89 7.99 -23.26
C ARG A 62 -9.83 8.69 -22.28
N PRO A 63 -11.16 8.50 -22.42
CA PRO A 63 -12.08 8.93 -21.38
C PRO A 63 -11.88 8.10 -20.11
N HIS A 64 -11.84 8.76 -18.96
CA HIS A 64 -11.74 8.07 -17.67
C HIS A 64 -13.01 7.22 -17.43
N ARG A 65 -12.82 5.93 -17.15
CA ARG A 65 -13.88 4.97 -16.84
C ARG A 65 -13.42 4.06 -15.70
N ASP A 66 -14.37 3.47 -14.99
CA ASP A 66 -14.04 2.40 -14.05
C ASP A 66 -13.40 1.23 -14.82
N TYR A 67 -12.24 0.77 -14.36
CA TYR A 67 -11.51 -0.36 -14.95
C TYR A 67 -12.41 -1.58 -15.18
N ARG A 68 -13.31 -1.89 -14.24
CA ARG A 68 -14.23 -3.05 -14.33
C ARG A 68 -15.26 -2.91 -15.45
N LYS A 69 -15.48 -1.69 -15.94
CA LYS A 69 -16.41 -1.36 -17.03
C LYS A 69 -15.70 -1.19 -18.39
N LEU A 70 -14.38 -1.35 -18.44
CA LEU A 70 -13.63 -1.32 -19.68
C LEU A 70 -13.95 -2.54 -20.55
N SER A 71 -13.82 -2.36 -21.87
CA SER A 71 -13.85 -3.49 -22.79
C SER A 71 -12.65 -4.42 -22.51
N ARG A 72 -12.75 -5.71 -22.89
CA ARG A 72 -11.61 -6.63 -22.74
C ARG A 72 -10.37 -6.16 -23.51
N GLY A 73 -10.57 -5.47 -24.64
CA GLY A 73 -9.48 -4.88 -25.42
C GLY A 73 -8.78 -3.76 -24.67
N ASP A 74 -9.52 -2.91 -23.97
CA ASP A 74 -8.96 -1.82 -23.19
C ASP A 74 -8.28 -2.32 -21.91
N GLN A 75 -8.83 -3.34 -21.25
CA GLN A 75 -8.16 -4.00 -20.12
C GLN A 75 -6.82 -4.59 -20.55
N ARG A 76 -6.79 -5.27 -21.71
CA ARG A 76 -5.54 -5.79 -22.31
C ARG A 76 -4.55 -4.66 -22.61
N ALA A 77 -5.01 -3.58 -23.23
CA ALA A 77 -4.16 -2.44 -23.56
C ALA A 77 -3.57 -1.77 -22.33
N TYR A 78 -4.35 -1.68 -21.24
CA TYR A 78 -3.87 -1.20 -19.95
C TYR A 78 -2.75 -2.10 -19.41
N TRP A 79 -2.97 -3.42 -19.33
CA TRP A 79 -1.96 -4.34 -18.80
C TRP A 79 -0.68 -4.36 -19.64
N GLN A 80 -0.79 -4.32 -20.96
CA GLN A 80 0.38 -4.17 -21.85
C GLN A 80 1.19 -2.91 -21.55
N TRP A 81 0.51 -1.78 -21.34
CA TRP A 81 1.17 -0.55 -20.95
C TRP A 81 1.77 -0.66 -19.54
N ARG A 82 1.07 -1.29 -18.59
CA ARG A 82 1.52 -1.50 -17.20
C ARG A 82 2.80 -2.29 -17.11
N HIS A 83 2.93 -3.36 -17.89
CA HIS A 83 4.14 -4.17 -17.96
C HIS A 83 5.33 -3.38 -18.52
N GLY A 84 5.08 -2.44 -19.44
CA GLY A 84 6.13 -1.51 -19.93
C GLY A 84 6.52 -0.40 -18.96
N HIS A 85 5.61 0.02 -18.06
CA HIS A 85 5.81 1.16 -17.16
C HIS A 85 6.11 0.76 -15.71
N GLY A 86 5.96 -0.52 -15.34
CA GLY A 86 6.21 -1.03 -13.99
C GLY A 86 7.68 -1.34 -13.67
N ALA A 87 8.53 -1.56 -14.67
CA ALA A 87 9.94 -1.95 -14.45
C ALA A 87 10.90 -0.77 -14.23
N HIS A 88 10.51 0.45 -14.57
CA HIS A 88 11.40 1.62 -14.55
C HIS A 88 11.36 2.42 -13.24
N GLY A 89 10.59 1.99 -12.24
CA GLY A 89 10.37 2.74 -10.99
C GLY A 89 11.29 2.37 -9.81
N GLU A 90 12.11 1.33 -9.89
CA GLU A 90 12.84 0.78 -8.72
C GLU A 90 14.34 1.15 -8.67
N HIS A 91 14.78 2.17 -9.42
CA HIS A 91 16.19 2.61 -9.47
C HIS A 91 16.38 4.13 -9.32
N ARG A 92 15.88 4.74 -8.24
CA ARG A 92 16.38 6.07 -7.84
C ARG A 92 16.39 6.31 -6.34
#